data_AF-A0A2N6C9J3-F1
#
_entry.id   AF-A0A2N6C9J3-F1
#
_cell.length_a   1.000
_cell.length_b   1.000
_cell.length_c   1.000
_cell.angle_alpha   90.00
_cell.angle_beta   90.00
_cell.angle_gamma   90.00
#
_symmetry.space_group_name_H-M   'P 1'
#
loop_
_entity.id
_entity.type
_entity.pdbx_description
1 polymer ?
#
loop_
_entity_poly.entity_id
_entity_poly.type
_entity_poly.pdbx_seq_one_letter_code
_entity_poly.pdbx_strand_id
1 'polypeptide(L)'
;LQAIREQYDIIIGDLFLPWKAGTGSLYTLEHFKNVKKRLRPEGLYFQWLPLYQMSTEEFRIIANTFLQVFPKASLWFATFYPHRPTLALVGGAENFELNPGNLISNWKKNSTNPGVLDDSTIESLILMYYAGNLGESADILQNAPINTIDFSIIEFLSPLTNQKGQNDETVWMKNEKAVSFLKLLWQQTPPSMDPYLTLLNERQKNYVSAGHQRFLYSHYRNEKLAEKADASLQEFKQKADETLVKLLFPDT
;
A
#
# COMPACT_ATOMS: atom_id res chain seq x y z
N LEU A 1 -16.25 -0.07 -17.26
CA LEU A 1 -15.04 0.24 -18.05
C LEU A 1 -15.07 -0.29 -19.49
N GLN A 2 -15.65 -1.45 -19.80
CA GLN A 2 -15.56 -2.01 -21.16
C GLN A 2 -16.35 -1.23 -22.24
N ALA A 3 -17.47 -0.57 -21.90
CA ALA A 3 -18.36 0.08 -22.87
C ALA A 3 -18.04 1.56 -23.20
N ILE A 4 -17.23 2.23 -22.40
CA ILE A 4 -16.88 3.66 -22.60
C ILE A 4 -15.67 3.80 -23.53
N ARG A 5 -15.25 5.00 -23.96
CA ARG A 5 -13.97 5.23 -24.68
C ARG A 5 -13.01 6.16 -23.96
N GLU A 6 -13.51 6.83 -22.93
CA GLU A 6 -12.75 7.79 -22.12
C GLU A 6 -11.56 7.14 -21.40
N GLN A 7 -10.54 7.96 -21.18
CA GLN A 7 -9.35 7.66 -20.41
C GLN A 7 -9.21 8.65 -19.26
N TYR A 8 -8.66 8.18 -18.15
CA TYR A 8 -8.59 8.88 -16.87
C TYR A 8 -7.13 9.05 -16.42
N ASP A 9 -6.86 10.15 -15.72
CA ASP A 9 -5.56 10.37 -15.07
C ASP A 9 -5.43 9.50 -13.81
N ILE A 10 -6.54 9.26 -13.10
CA ILE A 10 -6.56 8.42 -11.90
C ILE A 10 -7.78 7.51 -11.95
N ILE A 11 -7.57 6.23 -11.67
CA ILE A 11 -8.63 5.27 -11.38
C ILE A 11 -8.42 4.74 -9.96
N ILE A 12 -9.49 4.68 -9.17
CA ILE A 12 -9.45 4.17 -7.80
C ILE A 12 -10.42 2.98 -7.71
N GLY A 13 -9.87 1.81 -7.44
CA GLY A 13 -10.60 0.65 -6.95
C GLY A 13 -10.76 0.78 -5.43
N ASP A 14 -12.00 1.01 -5.00
CA ASP A 14 -12.34 1.14 -3.59
C ASP A 14 -12.20 -0.19 -2.84
N LEU A 15 -12.45 -0.17 -1.53
CA LEU A 15 -12.48 -1.36 -0.66
C LEU A 15 -13.68 -2.24 -0.99
N PHE A 16 -13.49 -3.15 -1.94
CA PHE A 16 -14.50 -4.14 -2.26
C PHE A 16 -14.37 -5.36 -1.34
N LEU A 17 -15.50 -5.90 -0.88
CA LEU A 17 -15.54 -7.10 -0.04
C LEU A 17 -15.49 -8.35 -0.94
N PRO A 18 -14.34 -9.03 -1.08
CA PRO A 18 -14.15 -10.04 -2.12
C PRO A 18 -15.08 -11.26 -1.99
N TRP A 19 -15.63 -11.52 -0.80
CA TRP A 19 -16.60 -12.61 -0.57
C TRP A 19 -18.04 -12.30 -1.00
N LYS A 20 -18.33 -11.07 -1.47
CA LYS A 20 -19.64 -10.76 -2.05
C LYS A 20 -19.66 -11.26 -3.50
N ALA A 21 -20.72 -11.99 -3.86
CA ALA A 21 -20.91 -12.52 -5.21
C ALA A 21 -20.64 -11.45 -6.30
N GLY A 22 -19.83 -11.82 -7.28
CA GLY A 22 -19.43 -10.97 -8.41
C GLY A 22 -18.29 -10.00 -8.10
N THR A 23 -17.89 -9.84 -6.84
CA THR A 23 -16.83 -8.90 -6.43
C THR A 23 -15.44 -9.46 -6.68
N GLY A 24 -15.26 -10.80 -6.68
CA GLY A 24 -13.99 -11.45 -7.03
C GLY A 24 -13.52 -11.11 -8.44
N SER A 25 -14.46 -10.78 -9.34
CA SER A 25 -14.16 -10.35 -10.72
C SER A 25 -13.32 -9.06 -10.80
N LEU A 26 -13.39 -8.19 -9.79
CA LEU A 26 -12.62 -6.94 -9.70
C LEU A 26 -11.14 -7.16 -9.42
N TYR A 27 -10.74 -8.40 -9.09
CA TYR A 27 -9.35 -8.77 -8.84
C TYR A 27 -8.78 -9.69 -9.93
N THR A 28 -9.44 -9.76 -11.09
CA THR A 28 -9.01 -10.60 -12.22
C THR A 28 -7.96 -9.91 -13.07
N LEU A 29 -7.16 -10.71 -13.76
CA LEU A 29 -6.22 -10.23 -14.78
C LEU A 29 -6.92 -9.38 -15.84
N GLU A 30 -8.11 -9.79 -16.28
CA GLU A 30 -8.93 -9.09 -17.26
C GLU A 30 -9.39 -7.74 -16.73
N HIS A 31 -9.80 -7.67 -15.46
CA HIS A 31 -10.16 -6.40 -14.82
C HIS A 31 -8.97 -5.43 -14.85
N PHE A 32 -7.81 -5.85 -14.35
CA PHE A 32 -6.62 -4.99 -14.33
C PHE A 32 -6.17 -4.57 -15.73
N LYS A 33 -6.21 -5.47 -16.73
CA LYS A 33 -5.94 -5.12 -18.14
C LYS A 33 -6.91 -4.06 -18.66
N ASN A 34 -8.19 -4.18 -18.31
CA ASN A 34 -9.21 -3.21 -18.70
C ASN A 34 -9.00 -1.86 -18.01
N VAL A 35 -8.59 -1.84 -16.75
CA VAL A 35 -8.22 -0.62 -16.04
C VAL A 35 -7.02 0.05 -16.71
N LYS A 36 -5.93 -0.69 -16.98
CA LYS A 36 -4.74 -0.14 -17.63
C LYS A 36 -5.03 0.50 -18.99
N LYS A 37 -5.90 -0.11 -19.81
CA LYS A 37 -6.35 0.45 -21.10
C LYS A 37 -7.08 1.79 -20.97
N ARG A 38 -7.54 2.13 -19.76
CA ARG A 38 -8.31 3.34 -19.45
C ARG A 38 -7.47 4.40 -18.75
N LEU A 39 -6.21 4.10 -18.45
CA LEU A 39 -5.28 5.10 -17.96
C LEU A 39 -4.76 5.93 -19.14
N ARG A 40 -4.63 7.23 -18.92
CA ARG A 40 -3.79 8.10 -19.76
C ARG A 40 -2.30 7.71 -19.60
N PRO A 41 -1.39 8.18 -20.47
CA PRO A 41 0.04 7.80 -20.44
C PRO A 41 0.75 8.00 -19.08
N GLU A 42 0.32 8.98 -18.29
CA GLU A 42 0.86 9.25 -16.93
C GLU A 42 -0.13 8.86 -15.82
N GLY A 43 -1.16 8.10 -16.18
CA GLY A 43 -2.25 7.77 -15.28
C GLY A 43 -1.89 6.71 -14.25
N LEU A 44 -2.59 6.75 -13.12
CA LEU A 44 -2.40 5.85 -12.00
C LEU A 44 -3.64 5.03 -11.68
N TYR A 45 -3.42 3.77 -11.31
CA TYR A 45 -4.42 2.94 -10.67
C TYR A 45 -4.07 2.66 -9.21
N PHE A 46 -5.02 2.94 -8.31
CA PHE A 46 -4.97 2.60 -6.90
C PHE A 46 -6.02 1.52 -6.61
N GLN A 47 -5.61 0.34 -6.13
CA GLN A 47 -6.53 -0.67 -5.63
C GLN A 47 -6.34 -0.83 -4.13
N TRP A 48 -7.32 -0.39 -3.34
CA TRP A 48 -7.31 -0.61 -1.89
C TRP A 48 -7.59 -2.08 -1.54
N LEU A 49 -6.86 -2.62 -0.56
CA LEU A 49 -6.98 -3.98 -0.07
C LEU A 49 -7.18 -3.98 1.46
N PRO A 50 -8.32 -4.50 1.97
CA PRO A 50 -8.57 -4.61 3.40
C PRO A 50 -7.89 -5.86 3.96
N LEU A 51 -6.61 -5.79 4.31
CA LEU A 51 -5.86 -6.95 4.81
C LEU A 51 -6.44 -7.57 6.09
N TYR A 52 -7.23 -6.80 6.85
CA TYR A 52 -7.97 -7.28 8.02
C TYR A 52 -9.18 -8.17 7.70
N GLN A 53 -9.54 -8.30 6.43
CA GLN A 53 -10.60 -9.19 5.93
C GLN A 53 -10.13 -9.99 4.71
N MET A 54 -8.81 -10.20 4.61
CA MET A 54 -8.17 -10.91 3.51
C MET A 54 -7.06 -11.79 4.09
N SER A 55 -6.99 -13.03 3.66
CA SER A 55 -5.90 -13.95 4.00
C SER A 55 -4.61 -13.59 3.26
N THR A 56 -3.48 -14.08 3.76
CA THR A 56 -2.19 -13.95 3.07
C THR A 56 -2.20 -14.62 1.70
N GLU A 57 -2.94 -15.72 1.53
CA GLU A 57 -3.07 -16.40 0.24
C GLU A 57 -3.82 -15.54 -0.79
N GLU A 58 -4.97 -14.99 -0.42
CA GLU A 58 -5.73 -14.08 -1.30
C GLU A 58 -4.91 -12.86 -1.68
N PHE A 59 -4.22 -12.24 -0.71
CA PHE A 59 -3.35 -11.11 -0.99
C PHE A 59 -2.29 -11.47 -2.03
N ARG A 60 -1.61 -12.62 -1.88
CA ARG A 60 -0.56 -13.05 -2.81
C ARG A 60 -1.09 -13.29 -4.22
N ILE A 61 -2.27 -13.90 -4.34
CA ILE A 61 -2.94 -14.12 -5.63
C ILE A 61 -3.30 -12.79 -6.30
N ILE A 62 -3.93 -11.88 -5.56
CA ILE A 62 -4.34 -10.56 -6.08
C ILE A 62 -3.12 -9.74 -6.49
N ALA A 63 -2.10 -9.68 -5.62
CA ALA A 63 -0.85 -8.97 -5.86
C ALA A 63 -0.09 -9.52 -7.08
N ASN A 64 0.03 -10.85 -7.20
CA ASN A 64 0.70 -11.46 -8.36
C ASN A 64 -0.08 -11.18 -9.65
N THR A 65 -1.41 -11.30 -9.61
CA THR A 65 -2.29 -10.97 -10.74
C THR A 65 -2.16 -9.51 -11.17
N PHE A 66 -2.03 -8.60 -10.20
CA PHE A 66 -1.81 -7.18 -10.44
C PHE A 66 -0.46 -6.92 -11.14
N LEU A 67 0.61 -7.57 -10.69
CA LEU A 67 1.95 -7.42 -11.29
C LEU A 67 2.02 -7.87 -12.75
N GLN A 68 1.17 -8.81 -13.19
CA GLN A 68 1.08 -9.19 -14.61
C GLN A 68 0.68 -8.02 -15.52
N VAL A 69 0.04 -7.00 -14.96
CA VAL A 69 -0.43 -5.81 -15.69
C VAL A 69 0.40 -4.57 -15.36
N PHE A 70 0.81 -4.45 -14.10
CA PHE A 70 1.57 -3.35 -13.56
C PHE A 70 2.89 -3.86 -12.95
N PRO A 71 3.91 -4.17 -13.78
CA PRO A 71 5.13 -4.82 -13.30
C PRO A 71 5.94 -3.95 -12.33
N LYS A 72 5.81 -2.63 -12.43
CA LYS A 72 6.45 -1.68 -11.52
C LYS A 72 5.47 -1.23 -10.42
N ALA A 73 4.76 -2.15 -9.76
CA ALA A 73 3.81 -1.75 -8.73
C ALA A 73 4.49 -1.37 -7.42
N SER A 74 3.89 -0.43 -6.68
CA SER A 74 4.27 -0.11 -5.30
C SER A 74 3.11 -0.35 -4.34
N LEU A 75 3.43 -0.48 -3.05
CA LEU A 75 2.46 -0.58 -1.98
C LEU A 75 2.46 0.71 -1.16
N TRP A 76 1.27 1.13 -0.74
CA TRP A 76 1.08 2.31 0.09
C TRP A 76 0.17 2.00 1.26
N PHE A 77 0.50 2.47 2.46
CA PHE A 77 -0.39 2.41 3.61
C PHE A 77 -1.62 3.29 3.36
N ALA A 78 -2.79 2.86 3.86
CA ALA A 78 -3.92 3.77 4.10
C ALA A 78 -3.92 4.26 5.55
N THR A 79 -3.54 3.37 6.47
CA THR A 79 -3.48 3.63 7.91
C THR A 79 -2.31 2.88 8.52
N PHE A 80 -1.88 3.33 9.70
CA PHE A 80 -0.86 2.66 10.50
C PHE A 80 -1.49 1.80 11.61
N TYR A 81 -2.67 1.24 11.38
CA TYR A 81 -3.38 0.38 12.35
C TYR A 81 -3.12 -1.11 12.05
N PRO A 82 -2.31 -1.82 12.86
CA PRO A 82 -1.90 -3.19 12.58
C PRO A 82 -3.04 -4.21 12.70
N HIS A 83 -4.08 -3.89 13.48
CA HIS A 83 -5.28 -4.72 13.65
C HIS A 83 -6.30 -4.51 12.51
N ARG A 84 -6.17 -3.41 11.75
CA ARG A 84 -6.95 -3.09 10.55
C ARG A 84 -6.05 -2.63 9.39
N PRO A 85 -5.03 -3.41 8.99
CA PRO A 85 -4.09 -2.94 7.99
C PRO A 85 -4.80 -2.84 6.64
N THR A 86 -4.58 -1.73 5.97
CA THR A 86 -5.12 -1.46 4.64
C THR A 86 -3.99 -0.93 3.79
N LEU A 87 -3.77 -1.58 2.65
CA LEU A 87 -2.75 -1.19 1.68
C LEU A 87 -3.40 -0.85 0.34
N ALA A 88 -2.83 0.07 -0.41
CA ALA A 88 -3.09 0.23 -1.83
C ALA A 88 -2.02 -0.50 -2.64
N LEU A 89 -2.45 -1.28 -3.62
CA LEU A 89 -1.62 -1.60 -4.79
C LEU A 89 -1.69 -0.41 -5.73
N VAL A 90 -0.52 0.14 -6.07
CA VAL A 90 -0.41 1.31 -6.95
C VAL A 90 0.41 0.94 -8.17
N GLY A 91 -0.21 1.07 -9.34
CA GLY A 91 0.41 0.77 -10.63
C GLY A 91 0.14 1.90 -11.61
N GLY A 92 1.18 2.37 -12.29
CA GLY A 92 1.04 3.39 -13.32
C GLY A 92 0.91 2.80 -14.73
N ALA A 93 0.55 3.66 -15.67
CA ALA A 93 0.82 3.45 -17.08
C ALA A 93 2.34 3.35 -17.35
N GLU A 94 2.75 3.08 -18.59
CA GLU A 94 4.12 2.66 -18.94
C GLU A 94 5.25 3.57 -18.41
N ASN A 95 4.98 4.87 -18.22
CA ASN A 95 5.99 5.87 -17.85
C ASN A 95 5.73 6.54 -16.49
N PHE A 96 4.98 5.93 -15.57
CA PHE A 96 4.76 6.56 -14.26
C PHE A 96 6.04 6.58 -13.42
N GLU A 97 6.48 7.78 -13.03
CA GLU A 97 7.57 8.01 -12.10
C GLU A 97 7.06 8.82 -10.89
N LEU A 98 7.39 8.35 -9.69
CA LEU A 98 7.14 9.08 -8.44
C LEU A 98 8.07 10.30 -8.38
N ASN A 99 7.57 11.46 -8.82
CA ASN A 99 8.31 12.70 -8.73
C ASN A 99 7.95 13.46 -7.44
N PRO A 100 8.82 13.47 -6.40
CA PRO A 100 8.57 14.18 -5.16
C PRO A 100 8.41 15.69 -5.36
N GLY A 101 9.03 16.27 -6.38
CA GLY A 101 8.94 17.70 -6.71
C GLY A 101 7.52 18.13 -7.10
N ASN A 102 6.68 17.19 -7.53
CA ASN A 102 5.27 17.45 -7.83
C ASN A 102 4.34 17.25 -6.62
N LEU A 103 4.80 16.65 -5.52
CA LEU A 103 3.96 16.38 -4.35
C LEU A 103 3.47 17.68 -3.71
N ILE A 104 4.40 18.62 -3.48
CA ILE A 104 4.10 19.91 -2.86
C ILE A 104 3.19 20.75 -3.76
N SER A 105 3.47 20.81 -5.07
CA SER A 105 2.66 21.57 -6.02
C SER A 105 1.25 21.00 -6.14
N ASN A 106 1.12 19.67 -6.19
CA ASN A 106 -0.17 18.98 -6.20
C ASN A 106 -0.94 19.18 -4.90
N TRP A 107 -0.28 19.15 -3.73
CA TRP A 107 -0.90 19.45 -2.45
C TRP A 107 -1.43 20.88 -2.41
N LYS A 108 -0.59 21.86 -2.74
CA LYS A 108 -0.97 23.29 -2.73
C LYS A 108 -2.15 23.58 -3.66
N LYS A 109 -2.23 22.88 -4.79
CA LYS A 109 -3.32 23.02 -5.76
C LYS A 109 -4.65 22.42 -5.28
N ASN A 110 -4.61 21.30 -4.57
CA ASN A 110 -5.81 20.51 -4.24
C ASN A 110 -6.24 20.59 -2.76
N SER A 111 -5.39 21.12 -1.88
CA SER A 111 -5.71 21.30 -0.47
C SER A 111 -6.65 22.48 -0.26
N THR A 112 -7.64 22.32 0.60
CA THR A 112 -8.56 23.39 1.00
C THR A 112 -7.88 24.44 1.89
N ASN A 113 -6.77 24.08 2.55
CA ASN A 113 -5.99 24.95 3.44
C ASN A 113 -4.48 24.74 3.22
N PRO A 114 -3.92 25.16 2.07
CA PRO A 114 -2.55 24.81 1.67
C PRO A 114 -1.45 25.45 2.52
N GLY A 115 -1.76 26.48 3.33
CA GLY A 115 -0.78 27.21 4.15
C GLY A 115 -0.64 26.72 5.60
N VAL A 116 -1.32 25.64 5.99
CA VAL A 116 -1.30 25.16 7.39
C VAL A 116 -0.02 24.38 7.72
N LEU A 117 0.54 23.68 6.74
CA LEU A 117 1.75 22.87 6.90
C LEU A 117 2.83 23.41 5.97
N ASP A 118 4.07 23.40 6.44
CA ASP A 118 5.21 23.71 5.59
C ASP A 118 5.51 22.56 4.61
N ASP A 119 6.36 22.87 3.63
CA ASP A 119 6.68 21.95 2.53
C ASP A 119 7.36 20.66 3.03
N SER A 120 8.21 20.71 4.07
CA SER A 120 8.86 19.50 4.58
C SER A 120 7.90 18.63 5.39
N THR A 121 6.97 19.22 6.14
CA THR A 121 5.91 18.47 6.81
C THR A 121 4.99 17.78 5.79
N ILE A 122 4.66 18.43 4.68
CA ILE A 122 3.86 17.84 3.60
C ILE A 122 4.60 16.66 2.96
N GLU A 123 5.87 16.83 2.60
CA GLU A 123 6.69 15.74 2.07
C GLU A 123 6.77 14.57 3.06
N SER A 124 7.01 14.86 4.33
CA SER A 124 7.13 13.86 5.38
C SER A 124 5.82 13.08 5.55
N LEU A 125 4.69 13.80 5.56
CA LEU A 125 3.36 13.20 5.66
C LEU A 125 3.03 12.30 4.48
N ILE A 126 3.40 12.67 3.25
CA ILE A 126 3.08 11.85 2.08
C ILE A 126 4.02 10.64 1.98
N LEU A 127 5.32 10.86 2.11
CA LEU A 127 6.33 9.82 1.90
C LEU A 127 6.28 8.73 2.97
N MET A 128 5.83 9.04 4.20
CA MET A 128 5.65 8.02 5.24
C MET A 128 4.57 6.97 4.90
N TYR A 129 3.69 7.22 3.92
CA TYR A 129 2.71 6.22 3.49
C TYR A 129 3.25 5.25 2.44
N TYR A 130 4.42 5.49 1.85
CA TYR A 130 5.04 4.51 0.96
C TYR A 130 5.44 3.27 1.75
N ALA A 131 4.86 2.12 1.40
CA ALA A 131 5.08 0.85 2.10
C ALA A 131 6.16 -0.03 1.45
N GLY A 132 6.49 0.18 0.17
CA GLY A 132 7.58 -0.53 -0.51
C GLY A 132 7.31 -0.84 -1.98
N ASN A 133 8.37 -1.28 -2.67
CA ASN A 133 8.31 -1.65 -4.09
C ASN A 133 7.93 -3.12 -4.25
N LEU A 134 6.72 -3.37 -4.76
CA LEU A 134 6.23 -4.72 -4.97
C LEU A 134 6.77 -5.33 -6.27
N GLY A 135 7.01 -4.51 -7.29
CA GLY A 135 7.57 -4.94 -8.56
C GLY A 135 8.96 -5.54 -8.43
N GLU A 136 9.84 -4.86 -7.68
CA GLU A 136 11.21 -5.33 -7.41
C GLU A 136 11.26 -6.44 -6.35
N SER A 137 10.20 -6.59 -5.56
CA SER A 137 10.05 -7.66 -4.57
C SER A 137 9.12 -8.79 -5.04
N ALA A 138 8.94 -8.97 -6.35
CA ALA A 138 7.97 -9.93 -6.89
C ALA A 138 8.22 -11.38 -6.42
N ASP A 139 9.45 -11.68 -6.01
CA ASP A 139 9.86 -12.99 -5.50
C ASP A 139 9.04 -13.45 -4.27
N ILE A 140 8.58 -12.53 -3.41
CA ILE A 140 7.70 -12.88 -2.27
C ILE A 140 6.35 -13.49 -2.71
N LEU A 141 5.96 -13.23 -3.96
CA LEU A 141 4.70 -13.68 -4.55
C LEU A 141 4.87 -14.95 -5.41
N GLN A 142 6.09 -15.50 -5.51
CA GLN A 142 6.36 -16.70 -6.31
C GLN A 142 5.37 -17.84 -5.98
N ASN A 143 4.96 -18.54 -7.04
CA ASN A 143 4.00 -19.66 -6.98
C ASN A 143 2.55 -19.28 -6.64
N ALA A 144 2.22 -18.02 -6.38
CA ALA A 144 0.82 -17.61 -6.29
C ALA A 144 0.16 -17.74 -7.68
N PRO A 145 -0.99 -18.40 -7.82
CA PRO A 145 -1.66 -18.50 -9.11
C PRO A 145 -2.20 -17.14 -9.57
N ILE A 146 -2.48 -17.03 -10.87
CA ILE A 146 -3.11 -15.85 -11.46
C ILE A 146 -4.63 -16.02 -11.42
N ASN A 147 -5.33 -15.02 -10.88
CA ASN A 147 -6.79 -14.97 -10.85
C ASN A 147 -7.30 -14.44 -12.19
N THR A 148 -8.06 -15.25 -12.93
CA THR A 148 -8.66 -14.88 -14.22
C THR A 148 -10.16 -15.07 -14.15
N ILE A 149 -10.90 -14.57 -15.14
CA ILE A 149 -12.34 -14.87 -15.24
C ILE A 149 -12.57 -16.38 -15.38
N ASP A 150 -11.81 -17.07 -16.23
CA ASP A 150 -11.93 -18.51 -16.47
C ASP A 150 -11.53 -19.36 -15.24
N PHE A 151 -10.65 -18.82 -14.41
CA PHE A 151 -10.20 -19.43 -13.17
C PHE A 151 -10.30 -18.41 -12.02
N SER A 152 -11.55 -18.12 -11.64
CA SER A 152 -11.92 -17.08 -10.66
C SER A 152 -11.63 -17.53 -9.22
N ILE A 153 -10.36 -17.77 -8.89
CA ILE A 153 -9.91 -18.27 -7.59
C ILE A 153 -10.46 -17.43 -6.44
N ILE A 154 -10.38 -16.09 -6.55
CA ILE A 154 -10.83 -15.19 -5.48
C ILE A 154 -12.33 -15.30 -5.23
N GLU A 155 -13.14 -15.44 -6.29
CA GLU A 155 -14.61 -15.58 -6.18
C GLU A 155 -15.00 -16.81 -5.34
N PHE A 156 -14.25 -17.91 -5.45
CA PHE A 156 -14.53 -19.16 -4.72
C PHE A 156 -13.79 -19.27 -3.39
N LEU A 157 -12.58 -18.71 -3.29
CA LEU A 157 -11.76 -18.75 -2.08
C LEU A 157 -12.30 -17.79 -1.01
N SER A 158 -12.63 -16.56 -1.38
CA SER A 158 -12.98 -15.52 -0.41
C SER A 158 -14.22 -15.82 0.46
N PRO A 159 -15.30 -16.42 -0.06
CA PRO A 159 -16.42 -16.85 0.78
C PRO A 159 -16.02 -17.88 1.84
N LEU A 160 -15.16 -18.85 1.48
CA LEU A 160 -14.66 -19.87 2.42
C LEU A 160 -13.75 -19.25 3.48
N THR A 161 -12.85 -18.37 3.05
CA THR A 161 -11.97 -17.64 3.98
C THR A 161 -12.78 -16.79 4.94
N ASN A 162 -13.81 -16.07 4.46
CA ASN A 162 -14.68 -15.26 5.29
C ASN A 162 -15.46 -16.09 6.31
N GLN A 163 -16.02 -17.23 5.90
CA GLN A 163 -16.69 -18.13 6.83
C GLN A 163 -15.75 -18.62 7.94
N LYS A 164 -14.51 -18.98 7.61
CA LYS A 164 -13.49 -19.37 8.61
C LYS A 164 -13.11 -18.19 9.50
N GLY A 165 -12.86 -17.03 8.91
CA GLY A 165 -12.38 -15.82 9.59
C GLY A 165 -13.38 -15.19 10.55
N GLN A 166 -14.67 -15.53 10.46
CA GLN A 166 -15.68 -15.19 11.47
C GLN A 166 -15.50 -15.96 12.79
N ASN A 167 -14.91 -17.15 12.74
CA ASN A 167 -14.67 -17.99 13.91
C ASN A 167 -13.20 -17.97 14.37
N ASP A 168 -12.28 -17.72 13.44
CA ASP A 168 -10.84 -17.69 13.68
C ASP A 168 -10.19 -16.48 13.01
N GLU A 169 -9.95 -15.43 13.79
CA GLU A 169 -9.33 -14.20 13.28
C GLU A 169 -7.88 -14.38 12.82
N THR A 170 -7.23 -15.50 13.14
CA THR A 170 -5.85 -15.77 12.69
C THR A 170 -5.79 -15.96 11.18
N VAL A 171 -6.91 -16.25 10.52
CA VAL A 171 -7.01 -16.34 9.05
C VAL A 171 -6.58 -15.04 8.36
N TRP A 172 -6.87 -13.89 8.97
CA TRP A 172 -6.66 -12.57 8.39
C TRP A 172 -5.19 -12.13 8.38
N MET A 173 -4.79 -11.39 7.35
CA MET A 173 -3.46 -10.83 7.20
C MET A 173 -3.32 -9.54 8.03
N LYS A 174 -3.46 -9.65 9.35
CA LYS A 174 -3.30 -8.56 10.32
C LYS A 174 -2.20 -8.86 11.34
N ASN A 175 -1.81 -7.85 12.11
CA ASN A 175 -0.77 -7.95 13.15
C ASN A 175 0.53 -8.57 12.60
N GLU A 176 1.02 -9.65 13.22
CA GLU A 176 2.29 -10.29 12.88
C GLU A 176 2.37 -10.73 11.41
N LYS A 177 1.27 -11.18 10.81
CA LYS A 177 1.26 -11.57 9.38
C LYS A 177 1.54 -10.39 8.46
N ALA A 178 0.93 -9.23 8.74
CA ALA A 178 1.16 -8.00 7.98
C ALA A 178 2.58 -7.47 8.19
N VAL A 179 3.05 -7.47 9.45
CA VAL A 179 4.41 -7.05 9.81
C VAL A 179 5.46 -7.93 9.16
N SER A 180 5.29 -9.24 9.20
CA SER A 180 6.20 -10.20 8.56
C SER A 180 6.30 -9.98 7.06
N PHE A 181 5.16 -9.76 6.40
CA PHE A 181 5.14 -9.44 4.97
C PHE A 181 5.89 -8.14 4.64
N LEU A 182 5.62 -7.06 5.38
CA LEU A 182 6.27 -5.76 5.15
C LEU A 182 7.77 -5.82 5.45
N LYS A 183 8.20 -6.61 6.44
CA LYS A 183 9.62 -6.87 6.69
C LYS A 183 10.29 -7.59 5.53
N LEU A 184 9.66 -8.63 4.98
CA LEU A 184 10.19 -9.34 3.81
C LEU A 184 10.30 -8.43 2.60
N LEU A 185 9.28 -7.61 2.35
CA LEU A 185 9.27 -6.59 1.29
C LEU A 185 10.48 -5.65 1.42
N TRP A 186 10.76 -5.18 2.64
CA TRP A 186 11.87 -4.25 2.92
C TRP A 186 13.26 -4.89 2.93
N GLN A 187 13.33 -6.18 3.25
CA GLN A 187 14.57 -6.94 3.14
C GLN A 187 14.97 -7.15 1.68
N GLN A 188 13.99 -7.35 0.79
CA GLN A 188 14.24 -7.51 -0.65
C GLN A 188 14.53 -6.19 -1.34
N THR A 189 13.75 -5.15 -1.06
CA THR A 189 13.95 -3.81 -1.65
C THR A 189 13.94 -2.74 -0.57
N PRO A 190 15.07 -2.54 0.15
CA PRO A 190 15.17 -1.45 1.11
C PRO A 190 15.14 -0.08 0.39
N PRO A 191 14.75 1.03 1.07
CA PRO A 191 14.63 2.34 0.43
C PRO A 191 15.87 2.86 -0.28
N SER A 192 17.07 2.42 0.14
CA SER A 192 18.34 2.78 -0.50
C SER A 192 18.53 2.13 -1.88
N MET A 193 17.86 1.00 -2.13
CA MET A 193 17.94 0.20 -3.36
C MET A 193 16.67 0.27 -4.20
N ASP A 194 15.63 0.94 -3.71
CA ASP A 194 14.34 1.05 -4.39
C ASP A 194 14.44 1.98 -5.61
N PRO A 195 14.23 1.49 -6.85
CA PRO A 195 14.36 2.30 -8.05
C PRO A 195 13.37 3.48 -8.07
N TYR A 196 12.21 3.36 -7.43
CA TYR A 196 11.24 4.45 -7.32
C TYR A 196 11.66 5.55 -6.36
N LEU A 197 12.60 5.28 -5.47
CA LEU A 197 13.10 6.24 -4.49
C LEU A 197 14.46 6.81 -4.88
N THR A 198 14.99 6.48 -6.06
CA THR A 198 16.29 6.96 -6.55
C THR A 198 16.35 8.48 -6.71
N LEU A 199 15.22 9.10 -7.06
CA LEU A 199 15.09 10.55 -7.19
C LEU A 199 14.94 11.26 -5.82
N LEU A 200 14.75 10.51 -4.73
CA LEU A 200 14.64 11.08 -3.39
C LEU A 200 16.02 11.36 -2.82
N ASN A 201 16.16 12.50 -2.16
CA ASN A 201 17.33 12.76 -1.32
C ASN A 201 17.25 11.96 0.00
N GLU A 202 18.34 11.93 0.76
CA GLU A 202 18.42 11.16 2.01
C GLU A 202 17.38 11.58 3.06
N ARG A 203 17.02 12.87 3.12
CA ARG A 203 15.95 13.35 4.01
C ARG A 203 14.60 12.74 3.62
N GLN A 204 14.27 12.73 2.33
CA GLN A 204 13.02 12.17 1.81
C GLN A 204 12.97 10.64 2.00
N LYS A 205 14.08 9.91 1.81
CA LYS A 205 14.15 8.47 2.12
C LYS A 205 13.98 8.18 3.62
N ASN A 206 14.44 9.08 4.48
CA ASN A 206 14.16 8.99 5.92
C ASN A 206 12.67 9.10 6.22
N TYR A 207 11.90 9.95 5.52
CA TYR A 207 10.44 10.02 5.70
C TYR A 207 9.73 8.71 5.35
N VAL A 208 10.15 8.03 4.27
CA VAL A 208 9.68 6.68 3.95
C VAL A 208 9.98 5.71 5.10
N SER A 209 11.21 5.74 5.61
CA SER A 209 11.64 4.92 6.75
C SER A 209 10.88 5.23 8.04
N ALA A 210 10.52 6.50 8.26
CA ALA A 210 9.67 6.90 9.38
C ALA A 210 8.30 6.22 9.29
N GLY A 211 7.68 6.16 8.11
CA GLY A 211 6.43 5.42 7.89
C GLY A 211 6.44 3.97 8.39
N HIS A 212 7.53 3.27 8.12
CA HIS A 212 7.72 1.90 8.57
C HIS A 212 7.84 1.80 10.09
N GLN A 213 8.62 2.69 10.69
CA GLN A 213 8.73 2.76 12.14
C GLN A 213 7.42 3.16 12.81
N ARG A 214 6.60 3.98 12.16
CA ARG A 214 5.24 4.32 12.62
C ARG A 214 4.33 3.10 12.64
N PHE A 215 4.41 2.25 11.63
CA PHE A 215 3.67 0.99 11.56
C PHE A 215 4.14 0.00 12.63
N LEU A 216 5.45 -0.20 12.77
CA LEU A 216 6.04 -1.08 13.78
C LEU A 216 5.72 -0.63 15.21
N TYR A 217 5.81 0.68 15.48
CA TYR A 217 5.39 1.26 16.76
C TYR A 217 3.95 0.88 17.10
N SER A 218 3.00 1.09 16.19
CA SER A 218 1.60 0.70 16.43
C SER A 218 1.45 -0.79 16.73
N HIS A 219 2.18 -1.64 16.00
CA HIS A 219 2.17 -3.08 16.22
C HIS A 219 2.72 -3.45 17.60
N TYR A 220 3.90 -2.96 17.97
CA TYR A 220 4.50 -3.28 19.27
C TYR A 220 3.69 -2.73 20.44
N ARG A 221 3.04 -1.57 20.27
CA ARG A 221 2.06 -1.06 21.24
C ARG A 221 0.86 -2.01 21.40
N ASN A 222 0.32 -2.52 20.29
CA ASN A 222 -0.79 -3.48 20.30
C ASN A 222 -0.41 -4.79 21.01
N GLU A 223 0.80 -5.29 20.74
CA GLU A 223 1.33 -6.52 21.35
C GLU A 223 1.89 -6.32 22.77
N LYS A 224 1.77 -5.11 23.34
CA LYS A 224 2.29 -4.75 24.67
C LYS A 224 3.80 -4.96 24.84
N LEU A 225 4.56 -4.80 23.76
CA LEU A 225 6.02 -4.90 23.73
C LEU A 225 6.66 -3.51 23.88
N ALA A 226 6.68 -3.01 25.11
CA ALA A 226 7.07 -1.62 25.42
C ALA A 226 8.44 -1.21 24.86
N GLU A 227 9.50 -1.99 25.13
CA GLU A 227 10.86 -1.67 24.67
C GLU A 227 10.96 -1.55 23.14
N LYS A 228 10.31 -2.45 22.41
CA LYS A 228 10.31 -2.43 20.93
C LYS A 228 9.48 -1.27 20.38
N ALA A 229 8.36 -0.95 21.04
CA ALA A 229 7.55 0.21 20.71
C ALA A 229 8.37 1.49 20.89
N ASP A 230 9.02 1.66 22.04
CA ASP A 230 9.81 2.85 22.33
C ASP A 230 10.99 3.00 21.35
N ALA A 231 11.68 1.90 21.03
CA ALA A 231 12.73 1.90 20.01
C ALA A 231 12.20 2.37 18.64
N SER A 232 11.06 1.83 18.19
CA SER A 232 10.44 2.22 16.91
C SER A 232 9.97 3.68 16.94
N LEU A 233 9.46 4.18 18.07
CA LEU A 233 9.07 5.58 18.21
C LEU A 233 10.28 6.51 18.15
N GLN A 234 11.40 6.15 18.79
CA GLN A 234 12.62 6.93 18.71
C GLN A 234 13.16 7.00 17.28
N GLU A 235 13.19 5.88 16.56
CA GLU A 235 13.58 5.88 15.14
C GLU A 235 12.62 6.70 14.27
N PHE A 236 11.31 6.64 14.53
CA PHE A 236 10.33 7.50 13.87
C PHE A 236 10.66 8.98 14.09
N LYS A 237 10.86 9.40 15.34
CA LYS A 237 11.15 10.79 15.71
C LYS A 237 12.44 11.32 15.09
N GLN A 238 13.46 10.47 14.95
CA GLN A 238 14.74 10.84 14.32
C GLN A 238 14.63 11.04 12.80
N LYS A 239 13.64 10.42 12.16
CA LYS A 239 13.54 10.36 10.70
C LYS A 239 12.41 11.21 10.13
N ALA A 240 11.35 11.44 10.89
CA ALA A 240 10.22 12.28 10.51
C ALA A 240 10.56 13.78 10.65
N ASP A 241 9.75 14.62 10.00
CA ASP A 241 9.77 16.07 10.20
C ASP A 241 9.31 16.44 11.63
N GLU A 242 9.95 17.45 12.24
CA GLU A 242 9.69 17.81 13.64
C GLU A 242 8.24 18.27 13.87
N THR A 243 7.68 19.05 12.95
CA THR A 243 6.29 19.48 13.01
C THR A 243 5.36 18.28 12.90
N LEU A 244 5.67 17.33 12.01
CA LEU A 244 4.89 16.08 11.89
C LEU A 244 4.93 15.25 13.18
N VAL A 245 6.09 15.15 13.84
CA VAL A 245 6.22 14.46 15.14
C VAL A 245 5.28 15.09 16.17
N LYS A 246 5.30 16.42 16.31
CA LYS A 246 4.43 17.14 17.26
C LYS A 246 2.94 16.97 16.94
N LEU A 247 2.58 16.92 15.66
CA LEU A 247 1.19 16.69 15.22
C LEU A 247 0.69 15.29 15.56
N LEU A 248 1.52 14.26 15.37
CA LEU A 248 1.13 12.86 15.59
C LEU A 248 1.28 12.41 17.05
N PHE A 249 2.15 13.07 17.81
CA PHE A 249 2.45 12.76 19.20
C PHE A 249 2.54 14.03 20.06
N PRO A 250 1.41 14.70 20.32
CA PRO A 250 1.38 15.99 21.02
C PRO A 250 1.84 15.92 22.49
N ASP A 251 1.75 14.74 23.11
CA ASP A 251 2.08 14.52 24.52
C ASP A 251 3.52 14.01 24.76
N THR A 252 4.38 14.02 23.72
CA THR A 252 5.75 13.44 23.77
C THR A 252 6.81 14.36 23.21
#